data_AF-A0A529L1F0-F1
#
_entry.id   AF-A0A529L1F0-F1
#
_cell.length_a   1.000
_cell.length_b   1.000
_cell.length_c   1.000
_cell.angle_alpha   90.00
_cell.angle_beta   90.00
_cell.angle_gamma   90.00
#
_symmetry.space_group_name_H-M   'P 1'
#
loop_
_entity.id
_entity.type
_entity.pdbx_description
1 polymer ?
#
loop_
_entity_poly.entity_id
_entity_poly.type
_entity_poly.pdbx_seq_one_letter_code
_entity_poly.pdbx_strand_id
1 'polypeptide(L)' 'MTSKHIGSSFDAFLQEEGIHGEATAHAIKRVLAWQIEQAMAEQGISKSEMAKRMKTSRAQLDRLLDPENDRVQLDTV' A
#
# COMPACT_ATOMS: atom_id res chain seq x y z
N MET A 1 -4.53 -1.81 33.16
CA MET A 1 -4.75 -3.19 33.60
C MET A 1 -4.33 -4.11 32.47
N THR A 2 -3.26 -4.87 32.63
CA THR A 2 -2.79 -5.86 31.64
C THR A 2 -3.57 -7.15 31.84
N SER A 3 -4.37 -7.54 30.84
CA SER A 3 -5.05 -8.85 30.81
C SER A 3 -3.99 -9.95 30.74
N LYS A 4 -4.11 -10.97 31.59
CA LYS A 4 -3.18 -12.13 31.67
C LYS A 4 -3.00 -12.86 30.33
N HIS A 5 -3.90 -12.67 29.38
CA HIS A 5 -3.91 -13.33 28.07
C HIS A 5 -3.56 -12.42 26.90
N ILE A 6 -3.30 -11.13 27.14
CA ILE A 6 -2.87 -10.20 26.08
C ILE A 6 -1.35 -10.13 26.09
N GLY A 7 -0.74 -10.63 25.02
CA GLY A 7 0.71 -10.57 24.79
C GLY A 7 1.20 -9.19 24.35
N SER A 8 2.41 -9.14 23.79
CA SER A 8 2.95 -7.94 23.15
C SER A 8 2.10 -7.51 21.95
N SER A 9 2.25 -6.25 21.53
CA SER A 9 1.57 -5.76 20.32
C SER A 9 2.13 -6.45 19.08
N PHE A 10 1.35 -6.44 18.00
CA PHE A 10 1.83 -6.94 16.70
C PHE A 10 3.07 -6.16 16.22
N ASP A 11 3.11 -4.84 16.44
CA ASP A 11 4.28 -4.02 16.10
C ASP A 11 5.53 -4.45 16.87
N ALA A 12 5.40 -4.79 18.15
CA ALA A 12 6.50 -5.30 18.95
C ALA A 12 6.99 -6.65 18.41
N PHE A 13 6.08 -7.56 18.06
CA PHE A 13 6.43 -8.80 17.37
C PHE A 13 7.19 -8.55 16.05
N LEU A 14 6.69 -7.65 15.19
CA LEU A 14 7.36 -7.33 13.93
C LEU A 14 8.75 -6.69 14.12
N GLN A 15 8.93 -5.93 15.20
CA GLN A 15 10.23 -5.35 15.57
C GLN A 15 11.20 -6.42 16.07
N GLU A 16 10.73 -7.35 16.91
CA GLU A 16 11.50 -8.50 17.39
C GLU A 16 11.97 -9.39 16.23
N GLU A 17 11.11 -9.61 15.24
CA GLU A 17 11.42 -10.37 14.02
C GLU A 17 12.29 -9.58 13.02
N GLY A 18 12.54 -8.29 13.25
CA GLY A 18 13.35 -7.44 12.36
C GLY A 18 12.67 -7.07 11.03
N ILE A 19 11.39 -7.40 10.85
CA ILE A 19 10.63 -7.20 9.60
C ILE A 19 9.67 -6.01 9.63
N HIS A 20 9.59 -5.27 10.74
CA HIS A 20 8.67 -4.14 10.92
C HIS A 20 8.72 -3.14 9.76
N GLY A 21 9.91 -2.77 9.28
CA GLY A 21 10.06 -1.81 8.19
C GLY A 21 9.47 -2.31 6.86
N GLU A 22 9.77 -3.57 6.51
CA GLU A 22 9.26 -4.21 5.29
C GLU A 22 7.74 -4.38 5.34
N ALA A 23 7.22 -4.92 6.45
CA ALA A 23 5.79 -5.12 6.66
C ALA A 23 5.02 -3.79 6.61
N THR A 24 5.55 -2.74 7.24
CA THR A 24 4.94 -1.39 7.21
C THR A 24 4.96 -0.81 5.79
N ALA A 25 6.09 -0.92 5.08
CA ALA A 25 6.18 -0.42 3.71
C ALA A 25 5.21 -1.17 2.79
N HIS A 26 5.08 -2.49 2.94
CA HIS A 26 4.14 -3.29 2.18
C HIS A 26 2.69 -2.87 2.48
N ALA A 27 2.34 -2.68 3.76
CA ALA A 27 1.01 -2.25 4.16
C ALA A 27 0.64 -0.88 3.57
N ILE A 28 1.55 0.09 3.64
CA ILE A 28 1.35 1.42 3.05
C ILE A 28 1.07 1.32 1.55
N LYS A 29 1.87 0.56 0.80
CA LYS A 29 1.66 0.35 -0.64
C LYS A 29 0.28 -0.22 -0.94
N ARG A 30 -0.14 -1.26 -0.21
CA ARG A 30 -1.46 -1.89 -0.38
C ARG A 30 -2.60 -0.92 -0.11
N VAL A 31 -2.49 -0.11 0.95
CA VAL A 31 -3.50 0.90 1.29
C VAL A 31 -3.60 1.96 0.20
N LEU A 32 -2.47 2.46 -0.32
CA LEU A 32 -2.48 3.46 -1.39
C LEU A 32 -3.07 2.91 -2.69
N ALA A 33 -2.69 1.70 -3.09
CA ALA A 33 -3.27 1.03 -4.24
C ALA A 33 -4.80 0.92 -4.12
N TRP A 34 -5.28 0.40 -2.98
CA TRP A 34 -6.70 0.30 -2.70
C TRP A 34 -7.41 1.65 -2.75
N GLN A 35 -6.84 2.72 -2.15
CA GLN A 35 -7.42 4.06 -2.20
C GLN A 35 -7.56 4.60 -3.63
N ILE A 36 -6.60 4.32 -4.51
CA ILE A 36 -6.66 4.73 -5.91
C ILE A 36 -7.75 3.94 -6.66
N GLU A 37 -7.87 2.63 -6.40
CA GLU A 37 -8.95 1.82 -6.97
C GLU A 37 -10.33 2.31 -6.53
N GLN A 38 -10.49 2.65 -5.24
CA GLN A 38 -11.74 3.24 -4.74
C GLN A 38 -12.03 4.58 -5.42
N ALA A 39 -11.04 5.47 -5.52
CA ALA A 39 -11.21 6.77 -6.18
C ALA A 39 -11.58 6.61 -7.67
N MET A 40 -11.02 5.61 -8.36
CA MET A 40 -11.41 5.29 -9.73
C MET A 40 -12.86 4.82 -9.83
N ALA A 41 -13.28 3.93 -8.93
CA ALA A 41 -14.63 3.40 -8.87
C ALA A 41 -15.66 4.48 -8.55
N GLU A 42 -15.41 5.30 -7.53
CA GLU A 42 -16.27 6.40 -7.10
C GLU A 42 -16.48 7.46 -8.19
N GLN A 43 -15.44 7.75 -8.96
CA GLN A 43 -15.49 8.75 -10.04
C GLN A 43 -15.88 8.14 -11.39
N GLY A 44 -15.99 6.82 -11.50
CA GLY A 44 -16.25 6.12 -12.76
C GLY A 44 -15.17 6.33 -13.83
N ILE A 45 -13.91 6.52 -13.43
CA ILE A 45 -12.80 6.81 -14.37
C ILE A 45 -11.93 5.60 -14.64
N SER A 46 -11.46 5.50 -15.90
CA SER A 46 -10.55 4.44 -16.31
C SER A 46 -9.16 4.59 -15.70
N LYS A 47 -8.38 3.49 -15.69
CA LYS A 47 -6.98 3.52 -15.24
C LYS A 47 -6.12 4.48 -16.06
N SER A 48 -6.36 4.56 -17.37
CA SER A 48 -5.66 5.51 -18.25
C SER A 48 -5.96 6.96 -17.90
N GLU A 49 -7.19 7.27 -17.47
CA GLU A 49 -7.58 8.61 -17.03
C GLU A 49 -6.98 8.94 -15.65
N MET A 50 -7.02 7.99 -14.71
CA MET A 50 -6.38 8.15 -13.41
C MET A 50 -4.87 8.41 -13.55
N ALA A 51 -4.17 7.64 -14.40
CA ALA A 51 -2.75 7.84 -14.66
C ALA A 51 -2.44 9.26 -15.16
N LYS A 52 -3.26 9.80 -16.08
CA LYS A 52 -3.11 11.18 -16.55
C LYS A 52 -3.27 12.20 -15.42
N ARG A 53 -4.28 12.03 -14.54
CA ARG A 53 -4.53 12.93 -13.40
C ARG A 53 -3.38 12.90 -12.38
N MET A 54 -2.82 11.71 -12.16
CA MET A 54 -1.66 11.49 -11.31
C MET A 54 -0.33 11.88 -11.97
N LYS A 55 -0.35 12.39 -13.22
CA LYS A 55 0.86 12.75 -14.00
C LYS A 55 1.85 11.60 -14.14
N THR A 56 1.35 10.36 -14.21
CA THR A 56 2.15 9.15 -14.35
C THR A 56 1.75 8.37 -15.60
N SER A 57 2.55 7.39 -15.99
CA SER A 57 2.18 6.49 -17.09
C SER A 57 1.18 5.42 -16.61
N ARG A 58 0.33 4.93 -17.52
CA ARG A 58 -0.54 3.78 -17.23
C ARG A 58 0.25 2.58 -16.71
N ALA A 59 1.44 2.32 -17.27
CA ALA A 59 2.28 1.20 -16.84
C ALA A 59 2.89 1.39 -15.43
N GLN A 60 3.15 2.62 -14.99
CA GLN A 60 3.53 2.91 -13.60
C GLN A 60 2.35 2.71 -12.67
N LEU A 61 1.17 3.21 -13.05
CA LEU A 61 -0.05 3.00 -12.27
C LEU A 61 -0.42 1.51 -12.20
N ASP A 62 -0.31 0.76 -13.30
CA ASP A 62 -0.55 -0.70 -13.32
C ASP A 62 0.35 -1.43 -12.33
N ARG A 63 1.63 -1.06 -12.25
CA ARG A 63 2.57 -1.63 -11.26
C ARG A 63 2.21 -1.24 -9.83
N LEU A 64 1.78 0.00 -9.60
CA LEU A 64 1.40 0.47 -8.27
C LEU A 64 0.13 -0.23 -7.75
N LEU A 65 -0.79 -0.59 -8.64
CA LEU A 65 -2.03 -1.29 -8.30
C LEU A 65 -1.86 -2.82 -8.27
N ASP A 66 -0.69 -3.36 -8.64
CA ASP A 66 -0.44 -4.80 -8.64
C ASP A 66 -0.09 -5.27 -7.22
N PRO A 67 -0.95 -6.10 -6.58
CA PRO A 67 -0.76 -6.54 -5.20
C PRO A 67 0.46 -7.46 -5.01
N GLU A 68 0.99 -8.04 -6.10
CA GLU A 68 2.16 -8.92 -6.09
C GLU A 68 3.46 -8.17 -6.45
N ASN A 69 3.38 -6.86 -6.70
CA ASN A 69 4.54 -6.06 -7.11
C ASN A 69 5.18 -5.28 -5.96
N ASP A 70 6.06 -5.95 -5.23
CA ASP A 70 6.77 -5.37 -4.08
C ASP A 70 7.83 -4.33 -4.46
N ARG A 71 8.17 -4.21 -5.75
CA ARG A 71 9.30 -3.41 -6.25
C ARG A 71 8.96 -1.95 -6.57
N VAL A 72 7.70 -1.54 -6.43
CA VAL A 72 7.32 -0.14 -6.67
C VAL A 72 7.86 0.75 -5.57
N GLN A 73 8.67 1.74 -5.94
CA GLN A 73 9.13 2.80 -5.03
C GLN A 73 8.14 3.96 -5.11
N LEU A 74 7.69 4.45 -3.96
CA LEU A 74 6.69 5.54 -3.85
C LEU A 74 7.30 6.93 -4.02
N ASP A 75 8.63 7.02 -4.13
CA ASP A 75 9.40 8.25 -4.30
C ASP A 75 9.41 8.79 -5.74
N THR A 76 8.87 8.02 -6.69
CA THR A 76 8.97 8.27 -8.13
C THR A 76 7.64 8.61 -8.81
N VAL A 77 6.59 8.88 -8.02
CA VAL A 77 5.27 9.35 -8.51
C VAL A 77 5.11 10.86 -8.39
#